data_AF-A0A0Q6K499-F1
#
_entry.id   AF-A0A0Q6K499-F1
#
_cell.length_a   1.000
_cell.length_b   1.000
_cell.length_c   1.000
_cell.angle_alpha   90.00
_cell.angle_beta   90.00
_cell.angle_gamma   90.00
#
_symmetry.space_group_name_H-M   'P 1'
#
loop_
_entity.id
_entity.type
_entity.pdbx_description
1 polymer ?
#
loop_
_entity_poly.entity_id
_entity_poly.type
_entity_poly.pdbx_seq_one_letter_code
_entity_poly.pdbx_strand_id
1 'polypeptide(L)' 'MAYGLGRLAWPPAAFWAATPRELAAALRAHAAPRSATPPARATLERLMALHPDDADRDRSRHG' A
#
# COMPACT_ATOMS: atom_id res chain seq x y z
N MET A 1 -3.82 -8.40 5.24
CA MET A 1 -3.32 -8.48 6.63
C MET A 1 -2.47 -7.25 6.93
N ALA A 2 -2.99 -6.36 7.79
CA ALA A 2 -2.35 -5.27 8.55
C ALA A 2 -1.39 -4.28 7.84
N TYR A 3 -1.96 -3.25 7.19
CA TYR A 3 -1.20 -2.03 6.83
C TYR A 3 -0.95 -1.09 8.03
N GLY A 4 -1.62 -1.31 9.17
CA GLY A 4 -1.56 -0.45 10.36
C GLY A 4 -0.32 -0.64 11.24
N LEU A 5 0.38 -1.77 11.15
CA LEU A 5 1.48 -2.11 12.07
C LEU A 5 2.87 -1.96 11.43
N GLY A 6 2.99 -2.11 10.12
CA GLY A 6 4.30 -2.11 9.44
C GLY A 6 4.97 -0.74 9.33
N ARG A 7 4.19 0.36 9.33
CA ARG A 7 4.72 1.72 9.11
C ARG A 7 4.73 2.60 10.36
N LEU A 8 3.84 2.32 11.31
CA LEU A 8 3.75 3.03 12.59
C LEU A 8 4.59 2.35 13.69
N ALA A 9 4.95 1.07 13.53
CA ALA A 9 5.66 0.26 14.53
C ALA A 9 4.99 0.20 15.92
N TRP A 10 3.69 0.50 16.00
CA TRP A 10 2.95 0.46 17.25
C TRP A 10 2.61 -0.98 17.67
N PRO A 11 2.66 -1.31 18.96
CA PRO A 11 2.05 -2.54 19.47
C PRO A 11 0.56 -2.57 19.10
N PRO A 12 -0.02 -3.74 18.76
CA PRO A 12 -1.43 -3.85 18.38
C PRO A 12 -2.40 -3.23 19.39
N ALA A 13 -2.13 -3.37 20.69
CA ALA A 13 -2.95 -2.78 21.75
C ALA A 13 -2.98 -1.24 21.69
N ALA A 14 -1.84 -0.61 21.41
CA ALA A 14 -1.75 0.85 21.30
C ALA A 14 -2.49 1.37 20.07
N PHE A 15 -2.47 0.62 18.97
CA PHE A 15 -3.23 0.96 17.76
C PHE A 15 -4.74 0.93 17.99
N TRP A 16 -5.25 -0.10 18.68
CA TRP A 16 -6.69 -0.22 18.96
C TRP A 16 -7.21 0.73 20.03
N ALA A 17 -6.34 1.16 20.96
CA ALA A 17 -6.68 2.15 21.97
C ALA A 17 -6.64 3.60 21.45
N ALA A 18 -6.00 3.84 20.31
CA ALA A 18 -5.82 5.18 19.77
C ALA A 18 -7.12 5.75 19.19
N THR A 19 -7.32 7.05 19.39
CA THR A 19 -8.44 7.77 18.80
C THR A 19 -8.19 8.05 17.32
N PRO A 20 -9.25 8.25 16.50
CA PRO A 20 -9.10 8.62 15.08
C PRO A 20 -8.21 9.86 14.86
N ARG A 21 -8.22 10.82 15.80
CA ARG A 21 -7.40 12.03 15.72
C ARG A 21 -5.90 11.72 15.89
N GLU A 22 -5.57 10.83 16.82
CA GLU A 22 -4.21 10.37 17.08
C GLU A 22 -3.68 9.52 15.94
N LEU A 23 -4.50 8.62 15.40
CA LEU A 23 -4.16 7.85 14.20
C LEU A 23 -3.86 8.78 13.02
N ALA A 24 -4.68 9.82 12.79
CA ALA A 24 -4.43 10.78 11.73
C ALA A 24 -3.12 11.57 11.94
N ALA A 25 -2.76 11.89 13.19
CA ALA A 25 -1.50 12.55 13.51
C ALA A 25 -0.29 11.63 13.28
N ALA A 26 -0.37 10.38 13.73
CA ALA A 26 0.66 9.38 13.52
C ALA A 26 0.87 9.09 12.02
N LEU A 27 -0.21 8.95 11.25
CA LEU A 27 -0.14 8.78 9.80
C LEU A 27 0.52 9.97 9.09
N ARG A 28 0.31 11.21 9.55
CA ARG A 28 1.00 12.38 9.01
C ARG A 28 2.47 12.42 9.38
N ALA A 29 2.83 12.01 10.60
CA ALA A 29 4.21 11.95 11.06
C ALA A 29 5.04 10.87 10.33
N HIS A 30 4.40 9.75 9.98
CA HIS A 30 5.01 8.63 9.25
C HIS A 30 4.78 8.67 7.73
N ALA A 31 4.04 9.66 7.22
CA ALA A 31 3.99 9.90 5.79
C ALA A 31 5.40 10.31 5.35
N ALA A 32 5.97 9.57 4.40
CA ALA A 32 7.12 10.06 3.65
C ALA A 32 6.82 11.49 3.17
N PRO A 33 7.84 12.37 3.01
CA PRO A 33 7.62 13.69 2.45
C PRO A 33 6.72 13.55 1.21
N ARG A 34 5.71 14.43 1.09
CA ARG A 34 4.64 14.38 0.07
C ARG A 34 5.14 14.47 -1.39
N SER A 35 6.43 14.20 -1.65
CA SER A 35 7.09 14.28 -2.95
C SER A 35 6.78 13.10 -3.86
N ALA A 36 6.17 12.02 -3.37
CA ALA A 36 5.65 10.97 -4.25
C ALA A 36 4.24 11.35 -4.74
N THR A 37 4.18 12.19 -5.76
CA THR A 37 2.94 12.38 -6.53
C THR A 37 2.52 11.01 -7.06
N PRO A 38 1.26 10.57 -6.84
CA PRO A 38 0.76 9.36 -7.46
C PRO A 38 0.99 9.40 -8.98
N PRO A 39 1.41 8.29 -9.62
CA PRO A 39 1.59 8.29 -11.07
C PRO A 39 0.27 8.63 -11.76
N ALA A 40 0.34 9.41 -12.82
CA ALA A 40 -0.82 9.68 -13.66
C ALA A 40 -1.39 8.37 -14.23
N ARG A 41 -2.69 8.37 -14.54
CA ARG A 41 -3.37 7.18 -15.07
C ARG A 41 -2.67 6.61 -16.32
N ALA A 42 -2.23 7.48 -17.22
CA ALA A 42 -1.47 7.09 -18.42
C ALA A 42 -0.11 6.42 -18.09
N THR A 43 0.57 6.87 -17.04
CA THR A 43 1.84 6.25 -16.58
C THR A 43 1.58 4.85 -16.05
N LEU A 44 0.51 4.67 -15.27
CA LEU A 44 0.11 3.36 -14.78
C LEU A 44 -0.23 2.40 -15.94
N GLU A 45 -1.00 2.86 -16.93
CA GLU A 45 -1.35 2.04 -18.10
C GLU A 45 -0.11 1.63 -18.90
N ARG A 46 0.85 2.53 -19.06
CA ARG A 46 2.13 2.21 -19.70
C ARG A 46 2.91 1.14 -18.92
N LEU A 47 2.93 1.23 -17.58
CA LEU A 47 3.60 0.24 -16.74
C LEU A 47 2.92 -1.13 -16.83
N MET A 48 1.58 -1.17 -16.85
CA MET A 48 0.83 -2.42 -17.02
C MET A 48 1.11 -3.08 -18.38
N ALA A 49 1.26 -2.29 -19.45
CA ALA A 49 1.61 -2.82 -20.77
C ALA A 49 3.06 -3.35 -20.84
N LEU A 50 3.99 -2.71 -20.12
CA LEU A 50 5.39 -3.11 -20.05
C LEU A 50 5.63 -4.32 -19.13
N HIS A 51 4.79 -4.48 -18.11
CA HIS A 51 4.85 -5.56 -17.12
C HIS A 51 3.49 -6.27 -17.05
N PRO A 52 3.15 -7.07 -18.07
CA PRO A 52 1.92 -7.86 -18.03
C PRO A 52 2.00 -8.88 -16.88
N ASP A 53 0.93 -8.98 -16.09
CA ASP A 53 0.81 -10.01 -15.08
C ASP A 53 0.66 -11.37 -15.79
N ASP A 54 1.51 -12.34 -15.42
CA ASP A 54 1.52 -13.72 -15.96
C ASP A 54 0.30 -14.53 -15.47
N ALA A 55 -0.92 -14.05 -15.74
CA ALA A 55 -2.16 -14.81 -15.56
C ALA A 55 -2.21 -16.06 -16.46
N ASP A 56 -1.29 -16.18 -17.41
CA ASP A 56 -1.20 -17.31 -18.35
C ASP A 56 -0.40 -18.50 -17.80
N ARG A 57 0.45 -18.33 -16.78
CA ARG A 57 1.20 -19.45 -16.17
C ARG A 57 0.34 -20.41 -15.35
N ASP A 58 -0.84 -19.97 -14.89
CA ASP A 58 -1.72 -20.78 -14.03
C ASP A 58 -2.70 -21.65 -14.84
N ARG A 59 -3.04 -21.25 -16.08
CA ARG A 59 -3.92 -22.03 -16.97
C ARG A 59 -3.22 -23.22 -17.63
N SER A 60 -1.88 -23.20 -17.75
CA SER A 60 -1.09 -24.31 -18.30
C SER A 60 -0.75 -25.42 -17.29
N ARG A 61 -1.06 -25.26 -15.99
CA ARG A 61 -0.83 -26.29 -14.96
C ARG A 61 -2.06 -27.17 -14.67
N HIS A 62 -3.21 -26.85 -15.26
CA HIS A 62 -4.47 -27.58 -15.12
C HIS A 62 -4.96 -28.22 -16.44
N GLY A 63 -4.05 -28.40 -17.42
CA GLY A 63 -4.29 -29.15 -18.65
C GLY A 63 -3.71 -30.55 -18.61
#